data_AF-A0A952SI10-F1
#
_entry.id   AF-A0A952SI10-F1
#
_cell.length_a   1.000
_cell.length_b   1.000
_cell.length_c   1.000
_cell.angle_alpha   90.00
_cell.angle_beta   90.00
_cell.angle_gamma   90.00
#
_symmetry.space_group_name_H-M   'P 1'
#
loop_
_entity.id
_entity.type
_entity.pdbx_description
1 polymer ?
#
loop_
_entity_poly.entity_id
_entity_poly.type
_entity_poly.pdbx_seq_one_letter_code
_entity_poly.pdbx_strand_id
1 'polypeptide(L)'
;MNVNLTPQLERLVKQKVTMGLYNNASEVVREALRLMAVRDEVAKGFAQVHAGKTVPLNMAAAKRTAKANAKKGRVVNPLVTG
;
A
#
# COMPACT_ATOMS: atom_id res chain seq x y z
N MET A 1 -17.14 15.41 -2.51
CA MET A 1 -17.74 14.49 -1.52
C MET A 1 -17.76 15.19 -0.19
N ASN A 2 -18.91 15.23 0.51
CA ASN A 2 -18.99 15.71 1.89
C ASN A 2 -19.03 14.52 2.83
N VAL A 3 -18.23 14.58 3.89
CA VAL A 3 -18.14 13.58 4.94
C VAL A 3 -18.24 14.28 6.29
N ASN A 4 -19.14 13.80 7.13
CA ASN A 4 -19.29 14.33 8.48
C ASN A 4 -18.33 13.59 9.39
N LEU A 5 -17.51 14.34 10.12
CA LEU A 5 -16.55 13.81 11.07
C LEU A 5 -17.11 13.97 12.49
N THR A 6 -16.66 13.10 13.40
CA THR A 6 -16.91 13.34 14.82
C THR A 6 -16.12 14.58 15.26
N PRO A 7 -16.57 15.31 16.31
CA PRO A 7 -15.87 16.51 16.78
C PRO A 7 -14.39 16.26 17.12
N GLN A 8 -14.05 15.06 17.58
CA GLN A 8 -12.68 14.65 17.87
C GLN A 8 -11.82 14.59 16.59
N LEU A 9 -12.36 14.02 15.51
CA LEU A 9 -11.65 13.91 14.23
C LEU A 9 -11.52 15.26 13.54
N GLU A 10 -12.53 16.12 13.61
CA GLU A 10 -12.44 17.50 13.11
C GLU A 10 -11.29 18.27 13.80
N ARG A 11 -11.18 18.17 15.13
CA ARG A 11 -10.09 18.79 15.89
C ARG A 11 -8.73 18.28 15.44
N LEU A 12 -8.58 16.96 15.27
CA LEU A 12 -7.33 16.36 14.80
C LEU A 12 -6.94 16.85 13.39
N VAL A 13 -7.90 16.87 12.46
CA VAL A 13 -7.67 17.35 11.09
C VAL A 13 -7.29 18.84 11.11
N LYS A 14 -8.03 19.67 11.85
CA LYS A 14 -7.74 21.09 11.99
C LYS A 14 -6.35 21.32 12.57
N GLN A 15 -5.99 20.61 13.63
CA GLN A 15 -4.68 20.71 14.26
C GLN A 15 -3.55 20.41 13.26
N LYS A 16 -3.65 19.31 12.51
CA LYS A 16 -2.66 18.93 11.49
C LYS A 16 -2.48 20.00 10.40
N VAL A 17 -3.56 20.62 9.96
CA VAL A 17 -3.50 21.72 8.97
C VAL A 17 -2.90 22.98 9.59
N THR A 18 -3.33 23.38 10.79
CA THR A 18 -2.82 24.58 11.46
C THR A 18 -1.33 24.49 11.81
N MET A 19 -0.81 23.27 12.03
CA MET A 19 0.61 23.02 12.24
C MET A 19 1.43 23.05 10.95
N GLY A 20 0.80 23.26 9.79
CA GLY A 20 1.47 23.25 8.48
C GLY A 20 1.88 21.87 8.00
N LEU A 21 1.41 20.78 8.63
CA LEU A 21 1.73 19.41 8.19
C LEU A 21 1.02 19.05 6.87
N TYR A 22 -0.10 19.72 6.58
CA TYR A 22 -0.91 19.55 5.37
C TYR A 22 -1.53 20.90 4.99
N ASN A 23 -1.77 21.13 3.69
CA ASN A 23 -2.33 22.39 3.21
C ASN A 23 -3.84 22.50 3.46
N ASN A 24 -4.55 21.37 3.50
CA ASN A 24 -6.00 21.32 3.64
C ASN A 24 -6.48 19.99 4.24
N ALA A 25 -7.73 19.96 4.68
CA ALA A 25 -8.36 18.78 5.27
C ALA A 25 -8.39 17.58 4.30
N SER A 26 -8.61 17.82 3.01
CA SER A 26 -8.70 16.75 2.01
C SER A 26 -7.38 15.99 1.86
N GLU A 27 -6.24 16.64 2.04
CA GLU A 27 -4.93 15.96 2.07
C GLU A 27 -4.79 15.04 3.28
N VAL A 28 -5.20 15.50 4.47
CA VAL A 28 -5.18 14.69 5.70
C VAL A 28 -6.01 13.43 5.51
N VAL A 29 -7.22 13.57 4.97
CA VAL A 29 -8.14 12.44 4.73
C VAL A 29 -7.57 11.49 3.69
N ARG A 30 -7.03 12.00 2.57
CA ARG A 30 -6.41 11.15 1.54
C ARG A 30 -5.26 10.33 2.09
N GLU A 31 -4.39 10.94 2.89
CA GLU A 31 -3.25 10.21 3.48
C GLU A 31 -3.72 9.16 4.51
N ALA A 32 -4.71 9.49 5.33
CA ALA A 32 -5.30 8.53 6.26
C ALA A 32 -5.90 7.32 5.54
N LEU A 33 -6.65 7.55 4.46
CA LEU A 33 -7.21 6.48 3.63
C LEU A 33 -6.12 5.66 2.92
N ARG A 34 -5.04 6.30 2.46
CA ARG A 34 -3.90 5.61 1.86
C ARG A 34 -3.25 4.67 2.87
N LEU A 35 -3.03 5.12 4.10
CA LEU A 35 -2.47 4.30 5.18
C LEU A 35 -3.40 3.16 5.58
N MET A 36 -4.72 3.40 5.59
CA MET A 36 -5.71 2.36 5.84
C MET A 36 -5.68 1.29 4.76
N ALA A 37 -5.65 1.67 3.48
CA ALA A 37 -5.56 0.73 2.37
C ALA A 37 -4.28 -0.13 2.41
N VAL A 38 -3.14 0.45 2.79
CA VAL A 38 -1.88 -0.31 2.96
C VAL A 38 -2.03 -1.37 4.06
N ARG A 39 -2.67 -1.02 5.18
CA ARG A 39 -2.93 -1.98 6.28
C ARG A 39 -3.86 -3.10 5.82
N ASP A 40 -4.89 -2.78 5.06
CA ASP A 40 -5.83 -3.76 4.52
C ASP A 40 -5.13 -4.75 3.58
N GLU A 41 -4.24 -4.27 2.70
CA GLU A 41 -3.45 -5.15 1.81
C GLU A 41 -2.52 -6.09 2.58
N VAL A 42 -1.86 -5.58 3.63
CA VAL A 42 -1.03 -6.41 4.52
C VAL A 42 -1.88 -7.46 5.23
N ALA A 43 -3.03 -7.07 5.78
CA ALA A 43 -3.96 -7.98 6.45
C ALA A 43 -4.47 -9.07 5.48
N LYS A 44 -4.79 -8.72 4.23
CA LYS A 44 -5.15 -9.69 3.19
C LYS A 44 -4.02 -10.69 2.92
N GLY A 45 -2.78 -10.23 2.83
CA GLY A 45 -1.61 -11.11 2.66
C GLY A 45 -1.48 -12.11 3.81
N PHE A 46 -1.59 -11.65 5.05
CA PHE A 46 -1.59 -12.56 6.21
C PHE A 46 -2.76 -13.53 6.19
N ALA A 47 -3.97 -13.09 5.85
CA ALA A 47 -5.13 -13.96 5.75
C ALA A 47 -4.94 -15.06 4.69
N GLN A 48 -4.29 -14.76 3.56
CA GLN A 48 -3.95 -15.76 2.55
C GLN A 48 -3.00 -16.83 3.10
N VAL A 49 -1.98 -16.41 3.86
CA VAL A 49 -1.04 -17.35 4.52
C VAL A 49 -1.79 -18.26 5.49
N HIS A 50 -2.64 -17.71 6.37
CA HIS A 50 -3.42 -18.48 7.33
C HIS A 50 -4.41 -19.44 6.66
N ALA A 51 -4.96 -19.05 5.51
CA ALA A 51 -5.85 -19.89 4.72
C ALA A 51 -5.10 -20.93 3.86
N GLY A 52 -3.78 -21.06 3.97
CA GLY A 52 -2.96 -21.98 3.18
C GLY A 52 -2.89 -21.61 1.69
N LYS A 53 -3.31 -20.40 1.29
CA LYS A 53 -3.27 -19.90 -0.09
C LYS A 53 -1.87 -19.43 -0.47
N THR A 54 -0.88 -20.29 -0.29
CA THR A 54 0.53 -20.02 -0.58
C THR A 54 1.02 -20.93 -1.69
N VAL A 55 2.02 -20.48 -2.46
CA VAL A 55 2.74 -21.34 -3.41
C VAL A 55 4.15 -21.61 -2.88
N PRO A 56 4.68 -22.84 -3.02
CA PRO A 56 6.06 -23.13 -2.64
C PRO A 56 7.03 -22.19 -3.35
N LEU A 57 7.97 -21.61 -2.59
CA LEU A 57 8.96 -20.70 -3.14
C LEU A 57 9.93 -21.47 -4.04
N ASN A 58 9.91 -21.19 -5.35
CA ASN A 58 10.90 -21.69 -6.29
C ASN A 58 11.70 -20.53 -6.89
N MET A 59 12.86 -20.27 -6.28
CA MET A 59 13.72 -19.15 -6.66
C MET A 59 14.24 -19.25 -8.10
N ALA A 60 14.55 -20.46 -8.58
CA ALA A 60 15.02 -20.67 -9.94
C ALA A 60 13.93 -20.33 -10.97
N ALA A 61 12.68 -20.75 -10.72
CA ALA A 61 11.54 -20.42 -11.57
C ALA A 61 11.23 -18.91 -11.53
N ALA A 62 11.23 -18.29 -10.35
CA ALA A 62 11.00 -16.86 -10.18
C ALA A 62 12.02 -16.02 -10.97
N LYS A 63 13.32 -16.34 -10.88
CA LYS A 63 14.37 -15.66 -11.65
C LYS A 63 14.21 -15.84 -13.16
N ARG A 64 13.86 -17.04 -13.64
CA ARG A 64 13.59 -17.29 -15.07
C ARG A 64 12.42 -16.43 -15.57
N THR A 65 11.33 -16.38 -14.82
CA THR A 65 10.15 -15.56 -15.14
C THR A 65 10.50 -14.07 -15.15
N ALA A 66 11.28 -13.59 -14.18
CA ALA A 66 11.74 -12.21 -14.13
C ALA A 66 12.61 -11.85 -15.35
N LYS A 67 13.60 -12.68 -15.71
CA LYS A 67 14.43 -12.48 -16.91
C LYS A 67 13.58 -12.47 -18.20
N ALA A 68 12.60 -13.37 -18.31
CA ALA A 68 11.70 -13.40 -19.46
C ALA A 68 10.78 -12.16 -19.53
N ASN A 69 10.29 -11.67 -18.39
CA ASN A 69 9.51 -10.45 -18.30
C ASN A 69 10.34 -9.20 -18.67
N ALA A 70 11.60 -9.14 -18.22
CA ALA A 70 12.54 -8.07 -18.59
C ALA A 70 12.73 -8.00 -20.11
N LYS A 71 12.96 -9.16 -20.76
CA LYS A 71 13.09 -9.26 -22.23
C LYS A 71 11.83 -8.82 -22.98
N LYS A 72 10.65 -8.89 -22.33
CA LYS A 72 9.36 -8.43 -22.86
C LYS A 72 9.06 -6.95 -22.54
N GLY A 73 10.02 -6.21 -21.97
CA GLY A 73 9.84 -4.80 -21.61
C GLY A 73 8.96 -4.55 -20.39
N ARG A 74 8.66 -5.59 -19.58
CA ARG A 74 7.91 -5.41 -18.34
C ARG A 74 8.82 -4.91 -17.23
N VAL A 75 8.28 -4.06 -16.35
CA VAL A 75 8.98 -3.60 -15.15
C VAL A 75 9.25 -4.80 -14.25
N VAL A 76 10.52 -5.02 -13.92
CA VAL A 76 10.99 -6.07 -13.02
C VAL A 76 12.00 -5.50 -12.03
N ASN A 77 12.11 -6.10 -10.85
CA ASN A 77 13.13 -5.72 -9.88
C ASN A 77 14.51 -6.21 -10.36
N PRO A 78 15.52 -5.33 -10.54
CA PRO A 78 16.86 -5.70 -11.00
C PRO A 78 17.55 -6.77 -10.14
N LEU A 79 17.26 -6.81 -8.83
CA LEU A 79 17.81 -7.80 -7.88
C LEU A 79 17.35 -9.23 -8.18
N VAL A 80 16.24 -9.39 -8.92
CA VAL A 80 15.68 -10.69 -9.30
C VAL A 80 16.26 -11.17 -10.64
N THR A 81 16.74 -10.24 -11.48
CA THR A 81 17.31 -10.55 -12.80
C THR A 81 18.83 -10.75 -12.80
N GLY A 82 19.53 -10.44 -11.70
CA GLY A 82 20.93 -10.83 -11.46
C GLY A 82 21.11 -12.34 -11.41
#